data_AF-A0A0K1PJS3-F1
#
_entry.id   AF-A0A0K1PJS3-F1
#
_cell.length_a   1.000
_cell.length_b   1.000
_cell.length_c   1.000
_cell.angle_alpha   90.00
_cell.angle_beta   90.00
_cell.angle_gamma   90.00
#
_symmetry.space_group_name_H-M   'P 1'
#
loop_
_entity.id
_entity.type
_entity.pdbx_description
1 polymer ?
#
loop_
_entity_poly.entity_id
_entity_poly.type
_entity_poly.pdbx_seq_one_letter_code
_entity_poly.pdbx_strand_id
1 'polypeptide(L)'
;MLDAPNGNVAVDTLKSRMDDVDVVLLDWSMPAPSGADTFRRLREVRADVPIVVMSGYAEGVADEALSGGNAAFIEKPFTREELDAVLRKVLTQSDA
;
A
#
# COMPACT_ATOMS: atom_id res chain seq x y z
N MET A 1 -13.92 -3.72 -3.15
CA MET A 1 -12.97 -3.11 -2.20
C MET A 1 -13.05 -3.91 -0.92
N LEU A 2 -11.92 -4.42 -0.44
CA LEU A 2 -11.83 -5.12 0.84
C LEU A 2 -11.31 -4.10 1.85
N ASP A 3 -12.05 -3.89 2.95
CA ASP A 3 -11.67 -2.93 3.98
C ASP A 3 -10.96 -3.64 5.13
N ALA A 4 -9.85 -3.05 5.59
CA ALA A 4 -9.08 -3.55 6.71
C ALA A 4 -8.92 -2.42 7.74
N PRO A 5 -9.53 -2.50 8.93
CA PRO A 5 -9.51 -1.41 9.92
C PRO A 5 -8.14 -1.24 10.62
N ASN A 6 -7.21 -2.18 10.42
CA ASN A 6 -5.84 -2.11 10.93
C ASN A 6 -4.93 -3.07 10.15
N GLY A 7 -3.63 -2.97 10.38
CA GLY A 7 -2.64 -3.78 9.65
C GLY A 7 -2.70 -5.28 9.93
N ASN A 8 -3.20 -5.74 11.08
CA ASN A 8 -3.37 -7.18 11.31
C ASN A 8 -4.46 -7.74 10.39
N VAL A 9 -5.61 -7.05 10.32
CA VAL A 9 -6.70 -7.45 9.42
C VAL A 9 -6.27 -7.34 7.95
N ALA A 10 -5.46 -6.34 7.60
CA ALA A 10 -4.93 -6.19 6.24
C ALA A 10 -4.06 -7.40 5.83
N VAL A 11 -3.15 -7.81 6.71
CA VAL A 11 -2.27 -8.97 6.48
C VAL A 11 -3.07 -10.27 6.38
N ASP A 12 -4.04 -10.49 7.28
CA ASP A 12 -4.88 -11.69 7.25
C ASP A 12 -5.79 -11.73 6.02
N THR A 13 -6.29 -10.58 5.58
CA THR A 13 -7.09 -10.44 4.36
C THR A 13 -6.25 -10.76 3.13
N LEU A 14 -5.05 -10.19 3.01
CA LEU A 14 -4.16 -10.47 1.88
C LEU A 14 -3.77 -11.95 1.85
N LYS A 15 -3.45 -12.56 3.00
CA LYS A 15 -3.13 -14.00 3.09
C LYS A 15 -4.28 -14.90 2.64
N SER A 16 -5.52 -14.56 2.99
CA SER A 16 -6.69 -15.39 2.69
C SER A 16 -7.25 -15.19 1.28
N ARG A 17 -6.87 -14.10 0.61
CA ARG A 17 -7.41 -13.70 -0.70
C ARG A 17 -6.31 -13.18 -1.64
N MET A 18 -5.16 -13.86 -1.65
CA MET A 18 -3.97 -13.41 -2.39
C MET A 18 -4.25 -13.10 -3.87
N ASP A 19 -5.08 -13.92 -4.51
CA ASP A 19 -5.41 -13.81 -5.94
C ASP A 19 -6.53 -12.78 -6.23
N ASP A 20 -7.26 -12.30 -5.20
CA ASP A 20 -8.34 -11.32 -5.36
C ASP A 20 -7.85 -9.86 -5.16
N VAL A 21 -6.58 -9.66 -4.79
CA VAL A 21 -6.04 -8.34 -4.42
C VAL A 21 -5.00 -7.89 -5.45
N ASP A 22 -5.38 -6.94 -6.30
CA ASP A 22 -4.50 -6.37 -7.32
C ASP A 22 -3.63 -5.21 -6.79
N VAL A 23 -4.07 -4.54 -5.72
CA VAL A 23 -3.38 -3.39 -5.13
C VAL A 23 -3.80 -3.21 -3.68
N VAL A 24 -2.86 -2.77 -2.84
CA VAL A 24 -3.12 -2.36 -1.47
C VAL A 24 -2.97 -0.85 -1.33
N LEU A 25 -3.99 -0.19 -0.77
CA LEU A 25 -3.90 1.18 -0.28
C LEU A 25 -3.59 1.16 1.21
N LEU A 26 -2.42 1.65 1.61
CA LEU A 26 -1.96 1.60 3.00
C LEU A 26 -1.89 3.00 3.60
N ASP A 27 -2.66 3.26 4.66
CA ASP A 27 -2.52 4.49 5.44
C ASP A 27 -1.32 4.42 6.39
N TRP A 28 -0.37 5.33 6.23
CA TRP A 28 0.84 5.35 7.05
C TRP A 28 0.59 5.86 8.46
N SER A 29 -0.42 6.72 8.65
CA SER A 29 -0.72 7.40 9.92
C SER A 29 -1.57 6.54 10.88
N MET A 30 -1.73 5.24 10.61
CA MET A 30 -2.50 4.33 11.46
C MET A 30 -1.78 4.02 12.79
N PRO A 31 -2.54 3.86 13.90
CA PRO A 31 -1.98 3.79 15.25
C PRO A 31 -1.24 2.49 15.60
N ALA A 32 -1.80 1.30 15.29
CA ALA A 32 -1.15 0.01 15.56
C ALA A 32 -1.81 -1.17 14.81
N PRO A 33 -1.05 -2.15 14.27
CA PRO A 33 0.39 -2.03 14.00
C PRO A 33 0.68 -0.83 13.09
N SER A 34 1.90 -0.29 13.16
CA SER A 34 2.26 0.92 12.41
C SER A 34 2.16 0.71 10.90
N GLY A 35 2.08 1.79 10.12
CA GLY A 35 2.16 1.72 8.66
C GLY A 35 3.39 0.96 8.17
N ALA A 36 4.56 1.25 8.75
CA ALA A 36 5.82 0.57 8.41
C ALA A 36 5.79 -0.93 8.73
N ASP A 37 5.30 -1.33 9.91
CA ASP A 37 5.19 -2.74 10.27
C ASP A 37 4.18 -3.48 9.37
N THR A 38 3.09 -2.81 9.04
CA THR A 38 2.08 -3.34 8.13
C THR A 38 2.67 -3.54 6.74
N PHE A 39 3.39 -2.54 6.21
CA PHE A 39 4.06 -2.61 4.91
C PHE A 39 5.01 -3.82 4.84
N ARG A 40 5.89 -3.98 5.83
CA ARG A 40 6.86 -5.09 5.89
C ARG A 40 6.14 -6.44 5.90
N ARG A 41 5.11 -6.59 6.74
CA ARG A 41 4.32 -7.84 6.81
C ARG A 41 3.55 -8.14 5.53
N LEU A 42 3.02 -7.12 4.83
CA LEU A 42 2.36 -7.32 3.54
C LEU A 42 3.37 -7.79 2.48
N ARG A 43 4.58 -7.23 2.47
CA ARG A 43 5.67 -7.67 1.58
C ARG A 43 6.12 -9.11 1.85
N GLU A 44 6.13 -9.54 3.10
CA GLU A 44 6.39 -10.95 3.46
C GLU A 44 5.31 -11.90 2.95
N VAL A 45 4.05 -11.44 2.85
CA VAL A 45 2.94 -12.24 2.33
C VAL A 45 2.95 -12.31 0.81
N ARG A 46 3.09 -11.15 0.15
CA ARG A 46 3.08 -11.06 -1.31
C ARG A 46 4.03 -9.94 -1.74
N ALA A 47 5.25 -10.33 -2.14
CA ALA A 47 6.30 -9.38 -2.48
C ALA A 47 5.99 -8.57 -3.76
N ASP A 48 5.23 -9.15 -4.68
CA ASP A 48 4.86 -8.58 -5.98
C ASP A 48 3.60 -7.71 -5.93
N VAL A 49 2.82 -7.68 -4.85
CA VAL A 49 1.59 -6.86 -4.84
C VAL A 49 1.94 -5.37 -4.85
N PRO A 50 1.33 -4.56 -5.73
CA PRO A 50 1.40 -3.11 -5.64
C PRO A 50 0.93 -2.59 -4.29
N ILE A 51 1.74 -1.73 -3.66
CA ILE A 51 1.33 -1.02 -2.43
C ILE A 51 1.42 0.48 -2.66
N VAL A 52 0.30 1.19 -2.53
CA VAL A 52 0.24 2.65 -2.51
C VAL A 52 0.17 3.12 -1.07
N VAL A 53 1.25 3.72 -0.59
CA VAL A 53 1.34 4.31 0.75
C VAL A 53 0.73 5.71 0.73
N MET A 54 -0.18 5.98 1.66
CA MET A 54 -0.88 7.25 1.82
C MET A 54 -0.49 7.89 3.15
N SER A 55 0.11 9.09 3.14
CA SER A 55 0.54 9.78 4.37
C SER A 55 0.32 11.28 4.26
N GLY A 56 -0.03 11.95 5.37
CA GLY A 56 -0.01 13.42 5.44
C GLY A 56 1.39 14.01 5.67
N TYR A 57 2.41 13.15 5.80
CA TYR A 57 3.81 13.53 5.96
C TYR A 57 4.65 12.70 4.98
N ALA A 58 5.32 13.37 4.05
CA ALA A 58 6.12 12.72 3.02
C ALA A 58 7.55 12.36 3.47
N GLU A 59 8.09 13.07 4.46
CA GLU A 59 9.49 12.93 4.88
C GLU A 59 9.78 11.54 5.46
N GLY A 60 10.76 10.83 4.88
CA GLY A 60 11.17 9.47 5.26
C GLY A 60 10.23 8.35 4.80
N VAL A 61 8.92 8.61 4.68
CA VAL A 61 7.91 7.62 4.26
C VAL A 61 8.06 7.25 2.79
N ALA A 62 8.28 8.25 1.93
CA ALA A 62 8.44 8.04 0.51
C ALA A 62 9.68 7.17 0.21
N ASP A 63 10.80 7.43 0.90
CA ASP A 63 12.03 6.66 0.71
C ASP A 63 11.87 5.20 1.14
N GLU A 64 11.22 4.96 2.30
CA GLU A 64 10.94 3.60 2.76
C GLU A 64 10.03 2.85 1.78
N ALA A 65 8.94 3.48 1.34
CA ALA A 65 8.01 2.89 0.38
C ALA A 65 8.72 2.55 -0.94
N LEU A 66 9.43 3.51 -1.53
CA LEU A 66 10.10 3.36 -2.83
C LEU A 66 11.24 2.33 -2.80
N SER A 67 11.89 2.14 -1.64
CA SER A 67 12.93 1.13 -1.48
C SER A 67 12.39 -0.31 -1.51
N GLY A 68 11.12 -0.52 -1.17
CA GLY A 68 10.52 -1.83 -0.99
C GLY A 68 10.17 -2.59 -2.27
N GLY A 69 10.36 -1.99 -3.45
CA GLY A 69 9.96 -2.57 -4.73
C GLY A 69 8.43 -2.63 -4.90
N ASN A 70 7.94 -2.42 -6.12
CA ASN A 70 6.51 -2.35 -6.47
C ASN A 70 5.62 -1.53 -5.51
N ALA A 71 6.07 -0.33 -5.14
CA ALA A 71 5.35 0.57 -4.26
C ALA A 71 5.28 1.97 -4.84
N ALA A 72 4.22 2.70 -4.48
CA ALA A 72 4.06 4.12 -4.76
C ALA A 72 3.69 4.87 -3.49
N PHE A 73 3.88 6.18 -3.52
CA PHE A 73 3.52 7.08 -2.44
C PHE A 73 2.56 8.15 -2.96
N ILE A 74 1.55 8.48 -2.16
CA ILE A 74 0.67 9.62 -2.39
C ILE A 74 0.50 10.42 -1.09
N GLU A 75 0.75 11.71 -1.17
CA GLU A 75 0.64 12.62 -0.03
C GLU A 75 -0.81 13.03 0.20
N LYS A 76 -1.25 13.03 1.46
CA LYS A 76 -2.56 13.55 1.87
C LYS A 76 -2.45 15.05 2.17
N PRO A 77 -3.44 15.88 1.80
CA PRO A 77 -4.63 15.52 1.05
C PRO A 77 -4.34 15.32 -0.45
N PHE A 78 -5.08 14.41 -1.09
CA PHE A 78 -5.02 14.17 -2.52
C PHE A 78 -6.42 14.21 -3.16
N THR A 79 -6.45 14.48 -4.45
CA THR A 79 -7.63 14.44 -5.31
C THR A 79 -7.88 13.02 -5.83
N ARG A 80 -9.08 12.79 -6.38
CA ARG A 80 -9.41 11.52 -7.03
C ARG A 80 -8.52 11.29 -8.26
N GLU A 81 -8.26 12.35 -9.01
CA GLU A 81 -7.46 12.32 -10.23
C GLU A 81 -6.00 11.91 -9.95
N GLU A 82 -5.43 12.40 -8.84
CA GLU A 82 -4.09 12.00 -8.38
C GLU A 82 -4.05 10.53 -7.97
N LEU A 83 -5.05 10.05 -7.22
CA LEU A 83 -5.15 8.63 -6.86
C LEU A 83 -5.30 7.74 -8.09
N ASP A 84 -6.17 8.11 -9.04
CA ASP A 84 -6.38 7.36 -10.28
C ASP A 84 -5.09 7.28 -11.11
N ALA A 85 -4.30 8.36 -11.17
CA ALA A 85 -3.02 8.38 -11.85
C ALA A 85 -2.00 7.42 -11.21
N VAL A 86 -1.91 7.41 -9.88
CA VAL A 86 -1.03 6.50 -9.14
C VAL A 86 -1.46 5.04 -9.31
N LEU A 87 -2.76 4.76 -9.20
CA LEU A 87 -3.32 3.41 -9.38
C LEU A 87 -3.04 2.84 -10.77
N ARG A 88 -3.27 3.64 -11.83
CA ARG A 88 -2.95 3.23 -13.20
C ARG A 88 -1.47 2.92 -13.35
N LYS A 89 -0.60 3.77 -12.82
CA LYS A 89 0.84 3.57 -12.89
C LYS A 89 1.24 2.22 -12.26
N VAL A 90 0.78 1.90 -11.06
CA VAL A 90 1.21 0.68 -10.36
C VAL A 90 0.56 -0.59 -10.90
N LEU A 91 -0.69 -0.53 -11.38
CA LEU A 91 -1.36 -1.69 -11.97
C LEU A 91 -0.77 -2.05 -13.35
N THR A 92 -0.44 -1.05 -14.18
CA THR A 92 0.21 -1.31 -15.49
C THR A 92 1.63 -1.86 -15.38
N GLN A 93 2.30 -1.69 -14.23
CA GLN A 93 3.64 -2.24 -13.98
C GLN A 93 3.61 -3.70 -13.53
N SER A 94 2.44 -4.23 -13.15
CA SER A 94 2.27 -5.61 -12.65
C SER A 94 1.92 -6.62 -13.74
N ASP A 95 1.62 -6.13 -14.95
CA ASP A 95 1.27 -6.94 -16.14
C ASP A 95 2.48 -7.23 -17.07
N ALA A 96 3.72 -7.00 -16.62
CA ALA A 96 4.94 -7.10 -17.43
C ALA A 96 5.89 -8.22 -16.97
#